data_AF-A0A258RMC1-F1
#
_entry.id   AF-A0A258RMC1-F1
#
_cell.length_a   1.000
_cell.length_b   1.000
_cell.length_c   1.000
_cell.angle_alpha   90.00
_cell.angle_beta   90.00
_cell.angle_gamma   90.00
#
_symmetry.space_group_name_H-M   'P 1'
#
loop_
_entity.id
_entity.type
_entity.pdbx_description
1 polymer ?
#
loop_
_entity_poly.entity_id
_entity_poly.type
_entity_poly.pdbx_seq_one_letter_code
_entity_poly.pdbx_strand_id
1 'polypeptide(L)' 'MRDDKIRGPASYFPSIEAKYGRPISAWTERVRSALPAQHMALVAMLKAHGMGHGHANAIVAHTLAEQ' A
#
# COMPACT_ATOMS: atom_id res chain seq x y z
N MET A 1 20.80 17.28 -7.76
CA MET A 1 19.64 16.44 -8.13
C MET A 1 19.35 15.56 -6.93
N ARG A 2 18.13 15.59 -6.36
CA ARG A 2 17.78 14.77 -5.18
C ARG A 2 17.60 13.33 -5.62
N ASP A 3 18.68 12.56 -5.60
CA ASP A 3 18.63 11.10 -5.59
C ASP A 3 18.19 10.68 -4.18
N ASP A 4 16.95 10.99 -3.82
CA ASP A 4 16.29 10.38 -2.68
C ASP A 4 15.97 8.96 -3.12
N LYS A 5 17.01 8.13 -3.05
CA LYS A 5 16.98 6.69 -3.20
C LYS A 5 15.82 6.21 -2.35
N ILE A 6 14.65 6.00 -2.97
CA ILE A 6 13.42 5.65 -2.28
C ILE A 6 13.75 4.37 -1.54
N ARG A 7 13.91 4.48 -0.23
CA ARG A 7 14.32 3.40 0.67
C ARG A 7 13.11 3.14 1.56
N GLY A 8 12.35 2.09 1.25
CA GLY A 8 11.21 1.68 2.07
C GLY A 8 10.05 1.13 1.23
N PRO A 9 8.87 0.91 1.85
CA PRO A 9 7.67 0.44 1.15
C PRO A 9 7.30 1.31 -0.08
N ALA A 10 7.64 2.60 -0.03
CA ALA A 10 7.43 3.55 -1.12
C ALA A 10 8.18 3.19 -2.42
N SER A 11 9.26 2.39 -2.37
CA SER A 11 9.97 1.94 -3.57
C SER A 11 9.10 1.06 -4.47
N TYR A 12 8.06 0.43 -3.89
CA TYR A 12 7.11 -0.40 -4.65
C TYR A 12 6.00 0.42 -5.31
N PHE A 13 5.84 1.70 -4.97
CA PHE A 13 4.67 2.49 -5.38
C PHE A 13 4.52 2.65 -6.89
N PRO A 14 5.58 3.02 -7.64
CA PRO A 14 5.47 3.10 -9.09
C PRO A 14 5.03 1.77 -9.72
N SER A 15 5.55 0.64 -9.22
CA SER A 15 5.20 -0.70 -9.70
C SER A 15 3.79 -1.13 -9.31
N ILE A 16 3.30 -0.70 -8.14
CA ILE A 16 1.93 -0.95 -7.68
C ILE A 16 0.93 -0.18 -8.55
N GLU A 17 1.18 1.11 -8.78
CA GLU A 17 0.31 1.94 -9.63
C GLU A 17 0.30 1.42 -11.06
N ALA A 18 1.46 1.09 -11.62
CA ALA A 18 1.56 0.51 -12.96
C ALA A 18 0.83 -0.83 -13.07
N LYS A 19 0.88 -1.68 -12.04
CA LYS A 19 0.26 -3.01 -12.07
C LYS A 19 -1.25 -3.00 -11.83
N TYR A 20 -1.75 -2.13 -10.95
CA TYR A 20 -3.16 -2.14 -10.54
C TYR A 20 -3.97 -0.94 -11.07
N GLY A 21 -3.34 -0.03 -11.80
CA GLY A 21 -4.01 1.06 -12.53
C GLY A 21 -4.71 2.09 -11.64
N ARG A 22 -4.30 2.21 -10.38
CA ARG A 22 -4.86 3.15 -9.40
C ARG A 22 -3.74 3.81 -8.61
N PRO A 23 -3.87 5.11 -8.29
CA PRO A 23 -2.87 5.81 -7.51
C PRO A 23 -2.74 5.24 -6.10
N ILE A 24 -1.57 5.37 -5.48
CA ILE A 24 -1.35 4.89 -4.09
C ILE A 24 -2.33 5.49 -3.10
N SER A 25 -2.69 6.77 -3.27
CA SER A 25 -3.69 7.45 -2.43
C SER A 25 -5.03 6.71 -2.38
N ALA A 26 -5.47 6.12 -3.49
CA ALA A 26 -6.72 5.35 -3.52
C ALA A 26 -6.63 4.04 -2.72
N TRP A 27 -5.43 3.46 -2.61
CA TRP A 27 -5.20 2.26 -1.81
C TRP A 27 -5.05 2.58 -0.33
N THR A 28 -4.29 3.62 0.01
CA THR A 28 -4.10 4.05 1.40
C THR A 28 -5.40 4.58 2.01
N GLU A 29 -6.23 5.30 1.24
CA GLU A 29 -7.57 5.73 1.66
C GLU A 29 -8.45 4.52 2.01
N ARG A 30 -8.42 3.47 1.18
CA ARG A 30 -9.17 2.23 1.43
C ARG A 30 -8.73 1.53 2.72
N VAL A 31 -7.43 1.52 3.00
CA VAL A 31 -6.87 1.02 4.25
C VAL A 31 -7.35 1.87 5.43
N ARG A 32 -7.28 3.21 5.32
CA ARG A 32 -7.75 4.14 6.37
C ARG A 32 -9.24 3.98 6.66
N SER A 33 -10.07 3.81 5.63
CA SER A 33 -11.52 3.57 5.81
C SER A 33 -11.87 2.24 6.46
N ALA A 34 -10.95 1.27 6.45
CA ALA A 34 -11.16 -0.03 7.08
C ALA A 34 -10.58 -0.13 8.50
N LEU A 35 -9.94 0.93 9.00
CA LEU A 35 -9.50 0.97 10.39
C LEU A 35 -10.71 0.96 11.34
N PRO A 36 -10.57 0.37 12.54
CA PRO A 36 -9.35 -0.14 13.17
C PRO A 36 -9.06 -1.63 12.87
N ALA A 37 -9.41 -2.15 11.69
CA ALA A 37 -9.12 -3.54 11.34
C ALA A 37 -7.63 -3.88 11.51
N GLN A 38 -7.37 -5.12 11.95
CA GLN A 38 -6.01 -5.62 12.15
C GLN A 38 -5.22 -5.67 10.84
N HIS A 39 -3.89 -5.52 10.93
CA HIS A 39 -2.96 -5.53 9.79
C HIS A 39 -3.26 -6.64 8.77
N MET A 40 -3.42 -7.88 9.24
CA MET A 40 -3.69 -9.03 8.37
C MET A 40 -5.05 -8.95 7.66
N ALA A 41 -6.06 -8.33 8.27
CA ALA A 41 -7.36 -8.12 7.64
C ALA A 41 -7.27 -7.05 6.54
N LEU A 42 -6.50 -5.98 6.76
CA LEU A 42 -6.21 -4.95 5.75
C LEU A 42 -5.46 -5.54 4.56
N VAL A 43 -4.45 -6.38 4.82
CA VAL A 43 -3.72 -7.10 3.77
C VAL A 43 -4.66 -8.04 3.00
N ALA A 44 -5.53 -8.78 3.68
CA ALA A 44 -6.49 -9.66 3.02
C ALA A 44 -7.50 -8.89 2.14
N MET A 45 -7.96 -7.72 2.60
CA MET A 45 -8.85 -6.85 1.83
C MET A 45 -8.18 -6.35 0.54
N LEU A 46 -6.91 -5.91 0.59
CA LEU A 46 -6.17 -5.54 -0.62
C LEU A 46 -5.93 -6.75 -1.55
N LYS A 47 -5.67 -7.94 -0.98
CA LYS A 47 -5.55 -9.17 -1.78
C LYS A 47 -6.85 -9.51 -2.52
N ALA A 48 -8.02 -9.23 -1.94
CA ALA A 48 -9.31 -9.40 -2.62
C ALA A 48 -9.45 -8.50 -3.86
N HIS A 49 -8.69 -7.41 -3.94
CA HIS A 49 -8.56 -6.58 -5.15
C HIS A 49 -7.53 -7.10 -6.17
N GLY A 50 -7.04 -8.34 -6.01
CA GLY A 50 -6.04 -8.96 -6.88
C GLY A 50 -4.60 -8.58 -6.54
N MET A 51 -4.37 -7.90 -5.41
CA MET A 51 -3.04 -7.49 -5.00
C MET A 51 -2.20 -8.66 -4.45
N GLY A 52 -0.95 -8.79 -4.91
CA GLY A 52 -0.01 -9.74 -4.34
C GLY A 52 0.37 -9.40 -2.89
N HIS A 53 0.81 -10.40 -2.10
CA HIS A 53 1.10 -10.23 -0.66
C HIS A 53 2.09 -9.10 -0.37
N GLY A 54 3.22 -9.03 -1.11
CA GLY A 54 4.22 -7.98 -0.91
C GLY A 54 3.68 -6.56 -1.18
N HIS A 55 2.87 -6.39 -2.23
CA HIS A 55 2.26 -5.10 -2.58
C HIS A 55 1.23 -4.67 -1.53
N ALA A 56 0.38 -5.62 -1.09
CA ALA A 56 -0.61 -5.37 -0.05
C ALA A 56 0.07 -5.00 1.28
N ASN A 57 1.09 -5.75 1.67
CA ASN A 57 1.85 -5.48 2.89
C ASN A 57 2.55 -4.12 2.84
N ALA A 58 3.13 -3.73 1.70
CA ALA A 58 3.78 -2.43 1.53
C ALA A 58 2.80 -1.26 1.73
N ILE A 59 1.60 -1.34 1.15
CA ILE A 59 0.57 -0.30 1.31
C ILE A 59 0.08 -0.22 2.75
N VAL A 60 -0.24 -1.36 3.39
CA VAL A 60 -0.75 -1.36 4.77
C VAL A 60 0.32 -0.85 5.73
N ALA A 61 1.55 -1.36 5.64
CA ALA A 61 2.64 -0.93 6.51
C ALA A 61 2.95 0.57 6.35
N HIS A 62 2.94 1.09 5.12
CA HIS A 62 3.12 2.53 4.89
C HIS A 62 1.96 3.34 5.48
N THR A 63 0.71 2.93 5.24
CA THR A 63 -0.47 3.66 5.73
C THR A 63 -0.52 3.73 7.25
N LEU A 64 -0.15 2.64 7.93
CA LEU A 64 -0.10 2.58 9.40
C LEU A 64 1.08 3.33 9.99
N ALA A 65 2.21 3.43 9.27
CA ALA A 65 3.36 4.20 9.71
C ALA A 65 3.20 5.72 9.52
N GLU A 66 2.31 6.15 8.61
CA GLU A 66 1.95 7.56 8.41
C GLU A 66 0.81 8.05 9.31
N GLN A 67 0.22 7.19 10.14
CA GLN A 67 -0.85 7.55 11.08
C GLN A 67 -0.35 7.94 12.47
#